data_AF-A0A349B713-F1
#
_entry.id   AF-A0A349B713-F1
#
_cell.length_a   1.000
_cell.length_b   1.000
_cell.length_c   1.000
_cell.angle_alpha   90.00
_cell.angle_beta   90.00
_cell.angle_gamma   90.00
#
_symmetry.space_group_name_H-M   'P 1'
#
loop_
_entity.id
_entity.type
_entity.pdbx_description
1 polymer ?
#
loop_
_entity_poly.entity_id
_entity_poly.type
_entity_poly.pdbx_seq_one_letter_code
_entity_poly.pdbx_strand_id
1 'polypeptide(L)'
;VATETNHEVYEFLETVSRRYGIGFWKPGSGIIHQVVLENYAFPGGMMIGTDSHTPNAGGLGMVAIGVGGADAVDVMTGFPFNVRWPKLIGVHLTGRLSGWTAPKDVILKVAEILT
;
A
#
# COMPACT_ATOMS: atom_id res chain seq x y z
N VAL A 1 6.54 25.33 -8.16
CA VAL A 1 7.77 24.64 -7.68
C VAL A 1 7.71 23.14 -7.93
N ALA A 2 7.10 22.28 -7.08
CA ALA A 2 7.17 20.82 -7.27
C ALA A 2 6.55 20.30 -8.58
N THR A 3 5.46 20.91 -9.05
CA THR A 3 4.82 20.59 -10.35
C THR A 3 5.66 21.02 -11.55
N GLU A 4 6.36 22.14 -11.44
CA GLU A 4 7.24 22.64 -12.51
C GLU A 4 8.53 21.82 -12.58
N THR A 5 9.16 21.52 -11.44
CA THR A 5 10.41 20.75 -11.38
C THR A 5 10.24 19.32 -11.89
N ASN A 6 9.10 18.69 -11.63
CA ASN A 6 8.84 17.29 -12.00
C ASN A 6 7.93 17.18 -13.24
N HIS A 7 7.78 18.26 -14.03
CA HIS A 7 6.86 18.30 -15.16
C HIS A 7 7.08 17.14 -16.14
N GLU A 8 8.34 16.89 -16.54
CA GLU A 8 8.69 15.80 -17.46
C GLU A 8 8.25 14.43 -16.92
N VAL A 9 8.48 14.16 -15.63
CA VAL A 9 8.13 12.89 -15.00
C VAL A 9 6.61 12.72 -14.95
N TYR A 10 5.87 13.77 -14.58
CA TYR A 10 4.41 13.72 -14.53
C TYR A 10 3.79 13.56 -15.92
N GLU A 11 4.31 14.27 -16.92
CA GLU A 11 3.87 14.15 -18.32
C GLU A 11 4.13 12.75 -18.87
N PHE A 12 5.30 12.17 -18.58
CA PHE A 12 5.62 10.79 -18.92
C PHE A 12 4.60 9.83 -18.30
N LEU A 13 4.41 9.90 -16.97
CA LEU A 13 3.49 9.03 -16.22
C LEU A 13 2.04 9.16 -16.70
N GLU A 14 1.55 10.37 -16.94
CA GLU A 14 0.22 10.61 -17.48
C GLU A 14 0.07 9.97 -18.87
N THR A 15 1.06 10.14 -19.73
CA THR A 15 1.06 9.62 -21.10
C THR A 15 1.09 8.09 -21.14
N VAL A 16 1.97 7.45 -20.35
CA VAL A 16 2.02 5.98 -20.31
C VAL A 16 0.78 5.40 -19.64
N SER A 17 0.26 6.06 -18.60
CA SER A 17 -0.97 5.60 -17.93
C SER A 17 -2.15 5.59 -18.91
N ARG A 18 -2.30 6.68 -19.68
CA ARG A 18 -3.32 6.75 -20.74
C ARG A 18 -3.12 5.70 -21.84
N ARG A 19 -1.87 5.45 -22.27
CA ARG A 19 -1.56 4.45 -23.30
C ARG A 19 -1.94 3.03 -22.87
N TYR A 20 -1.73 2.69 -21.62
CA TYR A 20 -1.94 1.33 -21.09
C TYR A 20 -3.24 1.16 -20.28
N GLY A 21 -4.10 2.19 -20.21
CA GLY A 21 -5.37 2.12 -19.50
C GLY A 21 -5.24 2.10 -17.97
N ILE A 22 -4.17 2.69 -17.43
CA ILE A 22 -3.87 2.76 -16.00
C ILE A 22 -4.46 4.06 -15.43
N GLY A 23 -5.02 4.01 -14.22
CA GLY A 23 -5.47 5.20 -13.51
C GLY A 23 -4.30 6.10 -13.12
N PHE A 24 -4.43 7.41 -13.35
CA PHE A 24 -3.40 8.40 -13.00
C PHE A 24 -3.95 9.40 -11.96
N TRP A 25 -3.39 9.34 -10.76
CA TRP A 25 -3.67 10.28 -9.70
C TRP A 25 -2.69 11.47 -9.78
N LYS A 26 -3.23 12.66 -10.04
CA LYS A 26 -2.43 13.87 -10.29
C LYS A 26 -1.67 14.33 -9.05
N PRO A 27 -0.54 15.04 -9.22
CA PRO A 27 0.19 15.63 -8.10
C PRO A 27 -0.75 16.46 -7.20
N GLY A 28 -0.71 16.20 -5.89
CA GLY A 28 -1.61 16.81 -4.92
C GLY A 28 -2.88 16.00 -4.59
N SER A 29 -3.07 14.83 -5.20
CA SER A 29 -4.20 13.93 -4.89
C SER A 29 -4.14 13.27 -3.51
N GLY A 30 -2.96 13.21 -2.90
CA GLY A 30 -2.73 12.54 -1.61
C GLY A 30 -1.66 11.45 -1.68
N ILE A 31 -1.29 10.93 -0.51
CA ILE A 31 -0.33 9.83 -0.38
C ILE A 31 -1.01 8.54 -0.81
N ILE A 32 -0.31 7.71 -1.59
CA ILE A 32 -0.82 6.46 -2.18
C ILE A 32 -1.64 5.61 -1.21
N HIS A 33 -1.13 5.37 0.00
CA HIS A 33 -1.79 4.49 0.97
C HIS A 33 -3.07 5.07 1.58
N GLN A 34 -3.18 6.39 1.65
CA GLN A 34 -4.41 7.07 2.07
C GLN A 34 -5.46 7.00 0.97
N VAL A 35 -5.06 7.31 -0.27
CA VAL A 35 -5.94 7.23 -1.45
C VAL A 35 -6.45 5.79 -1.63
N VAL A 36 -5.57 4.79 -1.46
CA VAL A 36 -5.94 3.37 -1.46
C VAL A 36 -6.96 3.05 -0.38
N LEU A 37 -6.72 3.48 0.87
CA LEU A 37 -7.62 3.18 1.98
C LEU A 37 -9.01 3.80 1.78
N GLU A 38 -9.08 5.01 1.22
CA GLU A 38 -10.33 5.76 1.04
C GLU A 38 -11.14 5.30 -0.18
N ASN A 39 -10.50 4.78 -1.23
CA ASN A 39 -11.16 4.56 -2.52
C ASN A 39 -11.11 3.11 -3.03
N TYR A 40 -10.13 2.31 -2.59
CA TYR A 40 -9.81 1.03 -3.24
C TYR A 40 -9.75 -0.16 -2.28
N ALA A 41 -9.51 0.08 -0.99
CA ALA A 41 -9.44 -0.98 0.00
C ALA A 41 -10.84 -1.45 0.43
N PHE A 42 -11.02 -2.76 0.51
CA PHE A 42 -12.26 -3.38 0.98
C PHE A 42 -11.98 -4.75 1.62
N PRO A 43 -12.85 -5.22 2.55
CA PRO A 43 -12.66 -6.52 3.20
C PRO A 43 -12.64 -7.69 2.22
N GLY A 44 -11.65 -8.57 2.34
CA GLY A 44 -11.51 -9.76 1.49
C GLY A 44 -10.88 -9.51 0.12
N GLY A 45 -10.57 -8.26 -0.23
CA GLY A 45 -9.79 -7.94 -1.42
C GLY A 45 -8.33 -8.38 -1.30
N MET A 46 -7.64 -8.45 -2.45
CA MET A 46 -6.19 -8.66 -2.52
C MET A 46 -5.55 -7.65 -3.47
N MET A 47 -4.44 -7.04 -3.04
CA MET A 47 -3.65 -6.15 -3.90
C MET A 47 -2.15 -6.29 -3.66
N ILE A 48 -1.37 -5.93 -4.67
CA ILE A 48 0.06 -5.68 -4.56
C ILE A 48 0.37 -4.22 -4.92
N GLY A 49 1.40 -3.65 -4.33
CA GLY A 49 1.80 -2.26 -4.58
C GLY A 49 3.31 -2.11 -4.54
N THR A 50 3.86 -1.25 -5.40
CA THR A 50 5.31 -0.99 -5.49
C THR A 50 5.79 -0.04 -4.38
N ASP A 51 5.42 -0.34 -3.14
CA ASP A 51 5.79 0.39 -1.93
C ASP A 51 5.69 -0.52 -0.70
N SER A 52 6.62 -0.40 0.25
CA SER A 52 6.69 -1.27 1.42
C SER A 52 5.53 -1.08 2.42
N HIS A 53 4.86 0.07 2.40
CA HIS A 53 3.75 0.40 3.31
C HIS A 53 2.38 0.04 2.71
N THR A 54 2.33 -0.62 1.55
CA THR A 54 1.11 -1.21 0.97
C THR A 54 0.26 -2.00 1.98
N PRO A 55 0.83 -2.70 2.99
CA PRO A 55 0.05 -3.33 4.06
C PRO A 55 -0.90 -2.40 4.85
N ASN A 56 -0.81 -1.08 4.70
CA ASN A 56 -1.75 -0.11 5.29
C ASN A 56 -3.22 -0.45 4.98
N ALA A 57 -3.52 -0.94 3.77
CA ALA A 57 -4.87 -1.35 3.39
C ALA A 57 -5.41 -2.54 4.21
N GLY A 58 -4.55 -3.29 4.89
CA GLY A 58 -4.94 -4.32 5.86
C GLY A 58 -5.77 -3.80 7.03
N GLY A 59 -5.69 -2.49 7.33
CA GLY A 59 -6.58 -1.83 8.29
C GLY A 59 -8.08 -1.92 7.91
N LEU A 60 -8.39 -2.14 6.62
CA LEU A 60 -9.74 -2.38 6.10
C LEU A 60 -10.00 -3.85 5.71
N GLY A 61 -9.21 -4.79 6.25
CA GLY A 61 -9.41 -6.23 6.03
C GLY A 61 -9.02 -6.72 4.63
N MET A 62 -8.23 -5.94 3.89
CA MET A 62 -7.66 -6.33 2.60
C MET A 62 -6.31 -7.03 2.78
N VAL A 63 -6.01 -8.05 1.98
CA VAL A 63 -4.67 -8.62 1.89
C VAL A 63 -3.82 -7.76 0.95
N ALA A 64 -2.93 -6.95 1.50
CA ALA A 64 -2.15 -5.98 0.73
C ALA A 64 -0.64 -6.18 0.94
N ILE A 65 0.11 -6.38 -0.15
CA ILE A 65 1.53 -6.79 -0.10
C ILE A 65 2.39 -5.80 -0.88
N GLY A 66 3.47 -5.33 -0.25
CA GLY A 66 4.49 -4.53 -0.92
C GLY A 66 5.39 -5.40 -1.80
N VAL A 67 5.64 -4.99 -3.03
CA VAL A 67 6.44 -5.73 -4.02
C VAL A 67 7.41 -4.83 -4.78
N GLY A 68 8.30 -5.43 -5.58
CA GLY A 68 9.13 -4.69 -6.53
C GLY A 68 8.38 -4.31 -7.80
N GLY A 69 8.98 -3.44 -8.62
CA GLY A 69 8.40 -3.05 -9.92
C GLY A 69 8.22 -4.23 -10.88
N ALA A 70 9.10 -5.21 -10.86
CA ALA A 70 9.01 -6.40 -11.71
C ALA A 70 7.78 -7.26 -11.39
N ASP A 71 7.50 -7.53 -10.10
CA ASP A 71 6.31 -8.30 -9.69
C ASP A 71 5.01 -7.59 -10.08
N ALA A 72 4.99 -6.25 -9.99
CA ALA A 72 3.86 -5.46 -10.45
C ALA A 72 3.65 -5.60 -11.96
N VAL A 73 4.73 -5.56 -12.76
CA VAL A 73 4.67 -5.78 -14.21
C VAL A 73 4.16 -7.17 -14.55
N ASP A 74 4.59 -8.21 -13.84
CA ASP A 74 4.10 -9.58 -14.04
C ASP A 74 2.57 -9.63 -13.91
N VAL A 75 2.01 -9.12 -12.80
CA VAL A 75 0.55 -9.11 -12.60
C VAL A 75 -0.16 -8.22 -13.61
N MET A 76 0.40 -7.05 -13.94
CA MET A 76 -0.17 -6.16 -14.95
C MET A 76 -0.19 -6.78 -16.35
N THR A 77 0.73 -7.71 -16.64
CA THR A 77 0.81 -8.43 -17.92
C THR A 77 0.10 -9.78 -17.89
N GLY A 78 -0.60 -10.11 -16.80
CA GLY A 78 -1.40 -11.32 -16.64
C GLY A 78 -0.62 -12.55 -16.16
N PHE A 79 0.64 -12.39 -15.78
CA PHE A 79 1.39 -13.46 -15.14
C PHE A 79 0.99 -13.63 -13.66
N PRO A 80 1.07 -14.85 -13.13
CA PRO A 80 0.75 -15.10 -11.72
C PRO A 80 1.74 -14.40 -10.79
N PHE A 81 1.23 -13.77 -9.74
CA PHE A 81 2.06 -13.33 -8.61
C PHE A 81 2.52 -14.56 -7.82
N ASN A 82 3.83 -14.81 -7.80
CA ASN A 82 4.41 -15.90 -7.03
C ASN A 82 4.93 -15.38 -5.69
N VAL A 83 4.43 -15.94 -4.59
CA VAL A 83 4.87 -15.60 -3.24
C VAL A 83 5.14 -16.87 -2.45
N ARG A 84 6.20 -16.84 -1.63
CA ARG A 84 6.43 -17.91 -0.67
C ARG A 84 5.25 -17.97 0.30
N TRP A 85 4.67 -19.15 0.48
CA TRP A 85 3.55 -19.33 1.40
C TRP A 85 3.88 -18.74 2.79
N PRO A 86 3.12 -17.75 3.27
CA PRO A 86 3.46 -17.04 4.50
C PRO A 86 3.17 -17.91 5.72
N LYS A 87 3.99 -17.74 6.76
CA LYS A 87 3.62 -18.13 8.13
C LYS A 87 2.73 -17.04 8.74
N LEU A 88 2.06 -17.37 9.83
CA LEU A 88 1.15 -16.46 10.52
C LEU A 88 1.62 -16.17 11.95
N ILE A 89 1.62 -14.89 12.33
CA ILE A 89 1.80 -14.44 13.71
C ILE A 89 0.46 -13.86 14.17
N GLY A 90 -0.11 -14.44 15.23
CA GLY A 90 -1.34 -13.94 15.85
C GLY A 90 -1.01 -12.95 16.97
N VAL A 91 -1.49 -11.70 16.85
CA VAL A 91 -1.42 -10.70 17.91
C VAL A 91 -2.81 -10.54 18.53
N HIS A 92 -3.00 -11.06 19.75
CA HIS A 92 -4.27 -11.00 20.45
C HIS A 92 -4.33 -9.72 21.31
N LEU A 93 -5.14 -8.75 20.90
CA LEU A 93 -5.34 -7.50 21.66
C LEU A 93 -6.41 -7.69 22.74
N THR A 94 -6.09 -7.36 23.98
CA THR A 94 -7.02 -7.38 25.12
C THR A 94 -7.13 -5.99 25.78
N GLY A 95 -8.25 -5.70 26.42
CA GLY A 95 -8.45 -4.44 27.14
C GLY A 95 -8.84 -3.28 26.20
N ARG A 96 -8.45 -2.06 26.55
CA ARG A 96 -8.72 -0.83 25.78
C ARG A 96 -7.60 0.19 25.93
N LEU A 97 -7.35 0.99 24.89
CA LEU A 97 -6.44 2.14 24.96
C LEU A 97 -6.96 3.17 25.98
N SER A 98 -6.06 3.87 26.66
CA SER A 98 -6.40 4.88 27.67
C SER A 98 -5.33 5.95 27.81
N GLY A 99 -5.70 7.14 28.30
CA GLY A 99 -4.75 8.24 28.50
C GLY A 99 -4.16 8.72 27.19
N TRP A 100 -2.83 8.76 27.11
CA TRP A 100 -2.08 9.21 25.93
C TRP A 100 -1.77 8.10 24.91
N THR A 101 -2.15 6.86 25.21
CA THR A 101 -1.83 5.72 24.34
C THR A 101 -2.66 5.75 23.05
N ALA A 102 -2.00 5.56 21.91
CA ALA A 102 -2.58 5.59 20.56
C ALA A 102 -2.35 4.26 19.80
N PRO A 103 -3.04 4.01 18.66
CA PRO A 103 -2.77 2.83 17.82
C PRO A 103 -1.31 2.67 17.40
N LYS A 104 -0.58 3.79 17.26
CA LYS A 104 0.85 3.80 16.98
C LYS A 104 1.67 3.05 18.04
N ASP A 105 1.29 3.15 19.31
CA ASP A 105 2.04 2.53 20.40
C ASP A 105 1.95 1.00 20.35
N VAL A 106 0.82 0.46 19.86
CA VAL A 106 0.63 -0.98 19.67
C VAL A 106 1.65 -1.52 18.68
N ILE A 107 1.75 -0.92 17.48
CA ILE A 107 2.70 -1.41 16.45
C ILE A 107 4.15 -1.16 16.85
N LEU A 108 4.46 -0.08 17.57
CA LEU A 108 5.80 0.15 18.13
C LEU A 108 6.18 -0.94 19.13
N LYS A 109 5.26 -1.35 20.02
CA LYS A 109 5.55 -2.43 20.97
C LYS A 109 5.68 -3.79 20.28
N VAL A 110 4.87 -4.07 19.27
CA VAL A 110 5.01 -5.30 18.47
C VAL A 110 6.36 -5.35 17.75
N ALA A 111 6.81 -4.23 17.19
CA ALA A 111 8.13 -4.13 16.57
C ALA A 111 9.25 -4.42 17.59
N GLU A 112 9.18 -3.84 18.79
CA GLU A 112 10.13 -4.09 19.88
C GLU A 112 10.18 -5.58 20.31
N ILE A 113 9.06 -6.30 20.30
CA ILE A 113 8.99 -7.71 20.74
C ILE A 113 9.57 -8.67 19.69
N LEU A 114 9.41 -8.36 18.40
CA LEU A 114 9.73 -9.26 17.30
C LEU A 114 11.13 -9.06 16.71
N THR A 115 11.88 -8.07 17.19
CA THR A 115 13.27 -7.77 16.78
C THR A 115 14.23 -7.85 17.95
#